data_AF-A0A074KS80-F1
#
_entry.id   AF-A0A074KS80-F1
#
_cell.length_a   1.000
_cell.length_b   1.000
_cell.length_c   1.000
_cell.angle_alpha   90.00
_cell.angle_beta   90.00
_cell.angle_gamma   90.00
#
_symmetry.space_group_name_H-M   'P 1'
#
loop_
_entity.id
_entity.type
_entity.pdbx_description
1 polymer ?
#
loop_
_entity_poly.entity_id
_entity_poly.type
_entity_poly.pdbx_seq_one_letter_code
_entity_poly.pdbx_strand_id
1 'polypeptide(L)'
;MNKFIFFLMIVSIPLFTYASNLSDPDSLKDNRFLQRSIGIVIPVYRDFATSPLFYSGAGFHIGYGWLRQNRKKDFLIEIDLNGSIVIANAPRSDFFQSITPAFFINLGSYAHYLHRIERLSNDKNSIKLGAALNLTQNIRINPELQNAAMGLENLANLMVAGRLNRDISRLVPIPFKFLFVQTTLQPVRRYVDIQANIGLLNLNRRPGYAYVYHNEWDGTDTDPASWVLDAYKWSLNGWRLGTRLEYSWFKPSGNGRKISYLWDAAHAPGRHEAFQMASHTLQYTLIINNNKK
;
A
#
# COMPACT_ATOMS: atom_id res chain seq x y z
N MET A 1 21.38 -18.42 10.17
CA MET A 1 21.47 -18.82 8.75
C MET A 1 20.49 -18.11 7.80
N ASN A 2 19.56 -17.26 8.28
CA ASN A 2 18.51 -16.66 7.43
C ASN A 2 18.81 -15.26 6.85
N LYS A 3 19.89 -14.57 7.28
CA LYS A 3 20.22 -13.22 6.76
C LYS A 3 20.97 -13.25 5.41
N PHE A 4 21.62 -14.36 5.08
CA PHE A 4 22.45 -14.49 3.88
C PHE A 4 21.63 -14.77 2.61
N ILE A 5 20.50 -15.49 2.75
CA ILE A 5 19.59 -15.81 1.63
C ILE A 5 18.83 -14.56 1.15
N PHE A 6 18.50 -13.64 2.07
CA PHE A 6 17.82 -12.37 1.72
C PHE A 6 18.73 -11.44 0.91
N PHE A 7 20.04 -11.44 1.18
CA PHE A 7 21.01 -10.65 0.42
C PHE A 7 21.21 -11.20 -1.00
N LEU A 8 21.13 -12.53 -1.18
CA LEU A 8 21.31 -13.20 -2.48
C LEU A 8 20.14 -13.00 -3.45
N MET A 9 18.90 -12.83 -2.96
CA MET A 9 17.75 -12.49 -3.83
C MET A 9 17.76 -11.04 -4.34
N ILE A 10 18.39 -10.10 -3.63
CA ILE A 10 18.49 -8.69 -4.08
C ILE A 10 19.55 -8.54 -5.19
N VAL A 11 20.54 -9.43 -5.24
CA VAL A 11 21.66 -9.37 -6.20
C VAL A 11 21.35 -10.08 -7.54
N SER A 12 20.31 -10.93 -7.61
CA SER A 12 19.94 -11.63 -8.84
C SER A 12 19.05 -10.82 -9.80
N ILE A 13 18.86 -9.52 -9.55
CA ILE A 13 18.24 -8.61 -10.53
C ILE A 13 19.15 -8.60 -11.78
N PRO A 14 18.66 -9.06 -12.95
CA PRO A 14 19.51 -9.25 -14.12
C PRO A 14 20.18 -7.95 -14.53
N LEU A 15 21.50 -7.89 -14.34
CA LEU A 15 22.39 -6.81 -14.78
C LEU A 15 22.52 -6.74 -16.32
N PHE A 16 21.93 -7.69 -17.04
CA PHE A 16 21.93 -7.74 -18.50
C PHE A 16 20.75 -6.95 -19.06
N THR A 17 20.95 -5.65 -19.27
CA THR A 17 20.08 -4.84 -20.12
C THR A 17 20.84 -4.48 -21.39
N TYR A 18 20.33 -4.95 -22.53
CA TYR A 18 20.84 -4.61 -23.85
C TYR A 18 20.62 -3.12 -24.13
N ALA A 19 21.66 -2.47 -24.64
CA ALA A 19 21.61 -1.09 -25.11
C ALA A 19 20.82 -1.01 -26.42
N SER A 20 19.74 -0.23 -26.42
CA SER A 20 19.17 0.35 -27.63
C SER A 20 18.75 1.79 -27.34
N ASN A 21 18.77 2.63 -28.38
CA ASN A 21 18.57 4.06 -28.30
C ASN A 21 17.35 4.43 -27.45
N LEU A 22 17.59 5.05 -26.29
CA LEU A 22 16.58 5.55 -25.37
C LEU A 22 15.93 6.79 -26.01
N SER A 23 14.86 6.61 -26.77
CA SER A 23 14.03 7.73 -27.25
C SER A 23 13.51 8.54 -26.06
N ASP A 24 13.70 9.85 -26.09
CA ASP A 24 13.32 10.82 -25.05
C ASP A 24 11.86 10.57 -24.60
N PRO A 25 11.54 10.32 -23.30
CA PRO A 25 10.16 10.09 -22.89
C PRO A 25 9.32 11.38 -23.02
N ASP A 26 9.97 12.55 -23.15
CA ASP A 26 9.31 13.81 -23.49
C ASP A 26 8.67 13.79 -24.90
N SER A 27 8.99 12.80 -25.75
CA SER A 27 8.36 12.63 -27.06
C SER A 27 6.93 12.05 -27.02
N LEU A 28 6.49 11.46 -25.90
CA LEU A 28 5.16 10.86 -25.79
C LEU A 28 4.27 11.66 -24.82
N LYS A 29 3.25 12.34 -25.39
CA LYS A 29 2.29 13.20 -24.66
C LYS A 29 1.53 12.52 -23.52
N ASP A 30 1.44 11.18 -23.50
CA ASP A 30 0.58 10.43 -22.57
C ASP A 30 1.04 8.96 -22.45
N ASN A 31 1.73 8.59 -21.36
CA ASN A 31 2.17 7.22 -21.13
C ASN A 31 1.17 6.46 -20.25
N ARG A 32 0.79 5.26 -20.68
CA ARG A 32 -0.16 4.39 -19.98
C ARG A 32 0.51 3.08 -19.62
N PHE A 33 0.38 2.68 -18.37
CA PHE A 33 0.99 1.47 -17.84
C PHE A 33 -0.03 0.61 -17.11
N LEU A 34 0.10 -0.70 -17.29
CA LEU A 34 -0.51 -1.69 -16.41
C LEU A 34 0.53 -2.11 -15.38
N GLN A 35 0.10 -2.21 -14.12
CA GLN A 35 0.92 -2.58 -12.99
C GLN A 35 0.42 -3.88 -12.39
N ARG A 36 1.34 -4.81 -12.10
CA ARG A 36 1.05 -6.04 -11.37
C ARG A 36 2.06 -6.17 -10.24
N SER A 37 1.60 -6.23 -9.01
CA SER A 37 2.45 -6.26 -7.83
C SER A 37 2.26 -7.53 -7.03
N ILE A 38 3.38 -8.04 -6.50
CA ILE A 38 3.41 -9.07 -5.46
C ILE A 38 4.34 -8.59 -4.35
N GLY A 39 4.06 -8.96 -3.11
CA GLY A 39 4.85 -8.46 -1.99
C GLY A 39 4.58 -9.17 -0.68
N ILE A 40 5.22 -8.63 0.36
CA ILE A 40 5.06 -9.03 1.75
C ILE A 40 4.45 -7.83 2.48
N VAL A 41 3.46 -8.10 3.34
CA VAL A 41 2.83 -7.11 4.20
C VAL A 41 3.05 -7.49 5.67
N ILE A 42 3.29 -6.49 6.50
CA ILE A 42 3.41 -6.62 7.95
C ILE A 42 2.36 -5.68 8.56
N PRO A 43 1.14 -6.17 8.80
CA PRO A 43 0.13 -5.38 9.49
C PRO A 43 0.39 -5.40 11.01
N VAL A 44 0.05 -4.29 11.64
CA VAL A 44 -0.09 -4.13 13.08
C VAL A 44 -1.42 -3.44 13.33
N TYR A 45 -2.32 -4.04 14.08
CA TYR A 45 -3.58 -3.40 14.45
C TYR A 45 -3.95 -3.64 15.89
N ARG A 46 -4.88 -2.82 16.36
CA ARG A 46 -5.52 -2.92 17.65
C ARG A 46 -6.96 -2.47 17.51
N ASP A 47 -7.87 -3.25 18.08
CA ASP A 47 -9.29 -2.92 18.09
C ASP A 47 -9.86 -3.02 19.50
N PHE A 48 -10.01 -1.87 20.13
CA PHE A 48 -10.53 -1.79 21.50
C PHE A 48 -11.96 -2.30 21.64
N ALA A 49 -12.67 -2.44 20.54
CA ALA A 49 -14.03 -2.92 20.52
C ALA A 49 -14.14 -4.42 20.85
N THR A 50 -13.09 -5.20 20.53
CA THR A 50 -13.06 -6.64 20.81
C THR A 50 -11.93 -7.05 21.75
N SER A 51 -10.76 -6.39 21.67
CA SER A 51 -9.61 -6.75 22.49
C SER A 51 -8.59 -5.62 22.62
N PRO A 52 -8.06 -5.36 23.85
CA PRO A 52 -7.01 -4.36 24.02
C PRO A 52 -5.65 -4.80 23.49
N LEU A 53 -5.50 -6.03 22.97
CA LEU A 53 -4.24 -6.59 22.49
C LEU A 53 -3.78 -5.99 21.16
N PHE A 54 -2.47 -6.01 20.93
CA PHE A 54 -1.88 -5.69 19.63
C PHE A 54 -1.77 -6.96 18.79
N TYR A 55 -2.26 -6.90 17.57
CA TYR A 55 -2.15 -7.98 16.61
C TYR A 55 -1.13 -7.59 15.56
N SER A 56 -0.09 -8.40 15.41
CA SER A 56 0.95 -8.16 14.40
C SER A 56 1.41 -9.45 13.78
N GLY A 57 1.81 -9.39 12.52
CA GLY A 57 2.36 -10.57 11.85
C GLY A 57 2.79 -10.26 10.44
N ALA A 58 2.86 -11.31 9.62
CA ALA A 58 3.28 -11.20 8.23
C ALA A 58 2.26 -11.85 7.31
N GLY A 59 2.24 -11.36 6.08
CA GLY A 59 1.32 -11.79 5.06
C GLY A 59 1.87 -11.56 3.66
N PHE A 60 1.03 -11.87 2.69
CA PHE A 60 1.30 -11.61 1.29
C PHE A 60 0.48 -10.41 0.80
N HIS A 61 1.03 -9.72 -0.20
CA HIS A 61 0.38 -8.66 -0.95
C HIS A 61 0.25 -9.08 -2.41
N ILE A 62 -0.92 -8.89 -3.00
CA ILE A 62 -1.15 -8.97 -4.44
C ILE A 62 -1.87 -7.70 -4.87
N GLY A 63 -1.46 -7.11 -5.99
CA GLY A 63 -2.13 -5.90 -6.48
C GLY A 63 -2.08 -5.75 -8.00
N TYR A 64 -3.03 -4.98 -8.49
CA TYR A 64 -3.18 -4.61 -9.88
C TYR A 64 -3.40 -3.10 -9.97
N GLY A 65 -2.82 -2.46 -10.98
CA GLY A 65 -2.99 -1.02 -11.17
C GLY A 65 -2.96 -0.58 -12.61
N TRP A 66 -3.53 0.60 -12.83
CA TRP A 66 -3.45 1.34 -14.08
C TRP A 66 -2.90 2.74 -13.80
N LEU A 67 -1.79 3.07 -14.45
CA LEU A 67 -1.12 4.36 -14.33
C LEU A 67 -1.16 5.09 -15.66
N ARG A 68 -1.69 6.30 -15.65
CA ARG A 68 -1.56 7.27 -16.73
C ARG A 68 -0.65 8.40 -16.26
N GLN A 69 0.50 8.55 -16.92
CA GLN A 69 1.56 9.45 -16.51
C GLN A 69 2.02 10.31 -17.69
N ASN A 70 2.13 11.61 -17.45
CA ASN A 70 2.83 12.53 -18.34
C ASN A 70 3.60 13.57 -17.51
N ARG A 71 4.29 14.49 -18.18
CA ARG A 71 5.09 15.53 -17.52
C ARG A 71 4.25 16.38 -16.55
N LYS A 72 2.99 16.67 -16.90
CA LYS A 72 2.12 17.58 -16.14
C LYS A 72 1.28 16.88 -15.08
N LYS A 73 0.89 15.62 -15.29
CA LYS A 73 -0.17 14.94 -14.54
C LYS A 73 0.12 13.45 -14.37
N ASP A 74 -0.20 12.95 -13.18
CA ASP A 74 -0.26 11.53 -12.88
C ASP A 74 -1.67 11.16 -12.43
N PHE A 75 -2.18 10.06 -12.97
CA PHE A 75 -3.41 9.44 -12.53
C PHE A 75 -3.16 7.95 -12.33
N LEU A 76 -3.46 7.45 -11.13
CA LEU A 76 -3.24 6.06 -10.74
C LEU A 76 -4.53 5.52 -10.18
N ILE A 77 -4.87 4.29 -10.54
CA ILE A 77 -5.86 3.46 -9.86
C ILE A 77 -5.18 2.13 -9.54
N GLU A 78 -5.32 1.67 -8.30
CA GLU A 78 -4.80 0.41 -7.79
C GLU A 78 -5.89 -0.31 -6.99
N ILE A 79 -5.88 -1.63 -7.08
CA ILE A 79 -6.66 -2.53 -6.23
C ILE A 79 -5.69 -3.57 -5.69
N ASP A 80 -5.79 -3.86 -4.40
CA ASP A 80 -4.91 -4.80 -3.72
C ASP A 80 -5.66 -5.72 -2.75
N LEU A 81 -5.06 -6.88 -2.53
CA LEU A 81 -5.46 -7.89 -1.58
C LEU A 81 -4.25 -8.24 -0.71
N ASN A 82 -4.45 -8.11 0.58
CA ASN A 82 -3.51 -8.45 1.63
C ASN A 82 -4.08 -9.57 2.48
N GLY A 83 -3.32 -10.63 2.69
CA GLY A 83 -3.70 -11.74 3.58
C GLY A 83 -2.57 -12.05 4.54
N SER A 84 -2.84 -11.95 5.85
CA SER A 84 -1.83 -12.08 6.90
C SER A 84 -2.29 -13.00 8.03
N ILE A 85 -1.31 -13.70 8.61
CA ILE A 85 -1.47 -14.35 9.91
C ILE A 85 -0.87 -13.39 10.93
N VAL A 86 -1.65 -13.04 11.95
CA VAL A 86 -1.25 -12.13 13.02
C VAL A 86 -1.33 -12.85 14.35
N ILE A 87 -0.48 -12.42 15.29
CA ILE A 87 -0.43 -12.97 16.64
C ILE A 87 -0.79 -11.84 17.60
N ALA A 88 -1.71 -12.12 18.51
CA ALA A 88 -2.05 -11.22 19.59
C ALA A 88 -0.88 -11.10 20.58
N ASN A 89 -0.62 -9.90 21.08
CA ASN A 89 0.41 -9.63 22.07
C ASN A 89 -0.06 -8.57 23.07
N ALA A 90 0.26 -8.78 24.35
CA ALA A 90 0.02 -7.79 25.38
C ALA A 90 1.08 -6.67 25.29
N PRO A 91 0.69 -5.38 25.36
CA PRO A 91 1.63 -4.28 25.10
C PRO A 91 2.69 -4.03 26.18
N ARG A 92 2.50 -4.53 27.40
CA ARG A 92 3.32 -4.18 28.57
C ARG A 92 3.61 -5.34 29.52
N SER A 93 3.32 -6.58 29.13
CA SER A 93 3.53 -7.73 30.01
C SER A 93 4.16 -8.88 29.24
N ASP A 94 5.38 -9.23 29.62
CA ASP A 94 6.03 -10.47 29.16
C ASP A 94 5.54 -11.70 29.92
N PHE A 95 4.83 -11.48 31.04
CA PHE A 95 4.28 -12.55 31.89
C PHE A 95 2.96 -13.11 31.34
N PHE A 96 2.09 -12.24 30.80
CA PHE A 96 0.84 -12.64 30.15
C PHE A 96 0.97 -12.61 28.63
N GLN A 97 1.50 -13.69 28.05
CA GLN A 97 1.57 -13.87 26.61
C GLN A 97 0.31 -14.58 26.10
N SER A 98 -0.69 -13.82 25.64
CA SER A 98 -1.82 -14.37 24.89
C SER A 98 -1.35 -14.63 23.46
N ILE A 99 -0.70 -15.78 23.21
CA ILE A 99 -0.33 -16.19 21.86
C ILE A 99 -1.57 -16.76 21.18
N THR A 100 -2.39 -15.87 20.63
CA THR A 100 -3.58 -16.23 19.89
C THR A 100 -3.38 -15.91 18.41
N PRO A 101 -3.38 -16.92 17.52
CA PRO A 101 -3.35 -16.68 16.08
C PRO A 101 -4.69 -16.10 15.62
N ALA A 102 -4.62 -15.11 14.74
CA ALA A 102 -5.76 -14.54 14.05
C ALA A 102 -5.41 -14.30 12.58
N PHE A 103 -6.43 -14.18 11.75
CA PHE A 103 -6.29 -13.84 10.34
C PHE A 103 -6.70 -12.39 10.11
N PHE A 104 -5.91 -11.70 9.29
CA PHE A 104 -6.18 -10.34 8.86
C PHE A 104 -6.17 -10.29 7.34
N ILE A 105 -7.33 -9.97 6.76
CA ILE A 105 -7.50 -9.79 5.32
C ILE A 105 -7.81 -8.32 5.09
N ASN A 106 -7.14 -7.68 4.15
CA ASN A 106 -7.39 -6.32 3.76
C ASN A 106 -7.57 -6.25 2.24
N LEU A 107 -8.71 -5.72 1.81
CA LEU A 107 -9.02 -5.38 0.44
C LEU A 107 -8.85 -3.88 0.27
N GLY A 108 -7.86 -3.48 -0.51
CA GLY A 108 -7.49 -2.09 -0.75
C GLY A 108 -7.93 -1.60 -2.12
N SER A 109 -8.32 -0.33 -2.21
CA SER A 109 -8.44 0.41 -3.46
C SER A 109 -7.84 1.79 -3.28
N TYR A 110 -6.95 2.17 -4.17
CA TYR A 110 -6.27 3.44 -4.11
C TYR A 110 -6.38 4.16 -5.45
N ALA A 111 -6.68 5.45 -5.42
CA ALA A 111 -6.58 6.29 -6.60
C ALA A 111 -5.89 7.62 -6.27
N HIS A 112 -5.14 8.18 -7.21
CA HIS A 112 -4.69 9.57 -7.09
C HIS A 112 -4.79 10.32 -8.41
N TYR A 113 -4.87 11.64 -8.28
CA TYR A 113 -4.68 12.58 -9.37
C TYR A 113 -3.74 13.68 -8.90
N LEU A 114 -2.54 13.73 -9.48
CA LEU A 114 -1.47 14.66 -9.07
C LEU A 114 -1.10 15.57 -10.24
N HIS A 115 -0.87 16.86 -9.95
CA HIS A 115 -0.44 17.86 -10.92
C HIS A 115 0.95 18.39 -10.60
N ARG A 116 1.81 18.53 -11.62
CA ARG A 116 3.17 19.08 -11.50
C ARG A 116 3.12 20.56 -11.13
N ILE A 117 3.91 20.92 -10.12
CA ILE A 117 4.14 22.31 -9.73
C ILE A 117 5.39 22.78 -10.46
N GLU A 118 5.22 23.46 -11.59
CA GLU A 118 6.34 23.85 -12.46
C GLU A 118 7.37 24.73 -11.74
N ARG A 119 6.92 25.65 -10.87
CA ARG A 119 7.82 26.54 -10.10
C ARG A 119 8.77 25.80 -9.15
N LEU A 120 8.40 24.59 -8.72
CA LEU A 120 9.21 23.77 -7.79
C LEU A 120 9.89 22.59 -8.51
N SER A 121 9.68 22.46 -9.82
CA SER A 121 10.17 21.32 -10.60
C SER A 121 11.27 21.76 -11.57
N ASN A 122 12.20 20.86 -11.86
CA ASN A 122 13.25 21.03 -12.87
C ASN A 122 13.40 19.74 -13.69
N ASP A 123 14.51 19.61 -14.41
CA ASP A 123 14.76 18.47 -15.29
C ASP A 123 15.01 17.17 -14.52
N LYS A 124 15.54 17.27 -13.30
CA LYS A 124 15.84 16.10 -12.45
C LYS A 124 14.80 15.83 -11.38
N ASN A 125 14.02 16.83 -10.98
CA ASN A 125 13.08 16.74 -9.87
C ASN A 125 11.70 17.23 -10.35
N SER A 126 10.69 16.40 -10.20
CA SER A 126 9.31 16.69 -10.56
C SER A 126 8.47 16.61 -9.29
N ILE A 127 8.01 17.76 -8.81
CA ILE A 127 7.16 17.86 -7.63
C ILE A 127 5.72 17.95 -8.10
N LYS A 128 4.87 17.07 -7.58
CA LYS A 128 3.45 17.00 -7.90
C LYS A 128 2.61 17.05 -6.64
N LEU A 129 1.45 17.70 -6.72
CA LEU A 129 0.48 17.83 -5.64
C LEU A 129 -0.93 17.57 -6.18
N GLY A 130 -1.78 16.97 -5.35
CA GLY A 130 -3.18 16.76 -5.70
C GLY A 130 -3.93 16.00 -4.62
N ALA A 131 -4.88 15.19 -5.05
CA ALA A 131 -5.76 14.43 -4.16
C ALA A 131 -5.59 12.91 -4.38
N ALA A 132 -5.85 12.16 -3.33
CA ALA A 132 -5.93 10.72 -3.36
C ALA A 132 -7.19 10.22 -2.64
N LEU A 133 -7.72 9.09 -3.12
CA LEU A 133 -8.80 8.34 -2.48
C LEU A 133 -8.22 7.00 -2.05
N ASN A 134 -8.41 6.64 -0.79
CA ASN A 134 -7.98 5.34 -0.25
C ASN A 134 -9.18 4.67 0.42
N LEU A 135 -9.58 3.52 -0.12
CA LEU A 135 -10.65 2.69 0.39
C LEU A 135 -10.05 1.39 0.89
N THR A 136 -10.38 0.98 2.11
CA THR A 136 -9.96 -0.31 2.66
C THR A 136 -11.10 -1.00 3.35
N GLN A 137 -11.32 -2.26 3.01
CA GLN A 137 -12.14 -3.18 3.78
C GLN A 137 -11.20 -4.14 4.53
N ASN A 138 -11.17 -4.01 5.85
CA ASN A 138 -10.45 -4.90 6.73
C ASN A 138 -11.41 -5.99 7.22
N ILE A 139 -10.95 -7.23 7.22
CA ILE A 139 -11.66 -8.38 7.74
C ILE A 139 -10.72 -9.06 8.73
N ARG A 140 -11.20 -9.23 9.95
CA ARG A 140 -10.46 -9.79 11.08
C ARG A 140 -11.15 -11.05 11.53
N ILE A 141 -10.41 -12.13 11.70
CA ILE A 141 -10.94 -13.42 12.15
C ILE A 141 -10.07 -13.92 13.31
N ASN A 142 -10.65 -14.00 14.50
CA ASN A 142 -10.01 -14.52 15.70
C ASN A 142 -11.00 -15.42 16.47
N PRO A 143 -10.91 -16.75 16.31
CA PRO A 143 -11.82 -17.70 16.96
C PRO A 143 -11.87 -17.58 18.50
N GLU A 144 -10.80 -17.13 19.14
CA GLU A 144 -10.74 -16.97 20.60
C GLU A 144 -11.62 -15.82 21.12
N LEU A 145 -12.07 -14.91 20.25
CA LEU A 145 -12.99 -13.85 20.61
C LEU A 145 -14.46 -14.29 20.57
N GLN A 146 -14.74 -15.57 20.30
CA GLN A 146 -16.08 -16.18 20.33
C GLN A 146 -17.13 -15.38 19.52
N ASN A 147 -18.09 -14.73 20.18
CA ASN A 147 -19.11 -13.89 19.56
C ASN A 147 -18.55 -12.62 18.90
N ALA A 148 -17.27 -12.28 19.11
CA ALA A 148 -16.51 -11.20 18.46
C ALA A 148 -15.47 -11.76 17.48
N ALA A 149 -15.59 -13.03 17.10
CA ALA A 149 -14.57 -13.70 16.29
C ALA A 149 -14.38 -13.06 14.93
N MET A 150 -15.38 -12.39 14.37
CA MET A 150 -15.28 -11.70 13.09
C MET A 150 -15.47 -10.19 13.24
N GLY A 151 -14.54 -9.43 12.67
CA GLY A 151 -14.65 -7.98 12.50
C GLY A 151 -14.60 -7.62 11.03
N LEU A 152 -15.41 -6.66 10.62
CA LEU A 152 -15.34 -6.07 9.29
C LEU A 152 -15.33 -4.56 9.44
N GLU A 153 -14.37 -3.87 8.84
CA GLU A 153 -14.23 -2.42 8.94
C GLU A 153 -14.00 -1.84 7.56
N ASN A 154 -14.83 -0.88 7.16
CA ASN A 154 -14.60 -0.13 5.93
C ASN A 154 -14.08 1.26 6.29
N LEU A 155 -12.96 1.65 5.70
CA LEU A 155 -12.41 3.00 5.81
C LEU A 155 -12.38 3.59 4.41
N ALA A 156 -12.87 4.82 4.28
CA ALA A 156 -12.83 5.60 3.06
C ALA A 156 -12.21 6.96 3.36
N ASN A 157 -11.09 7.26 2.74
CA ASN A 157 -10.28 8.43 3.05
C ASN A 157 -10.05 9.27 1.80
N LEU A 158 -10.47 10.53 1.82
CA LEU A 158 -10.02 11.55 0.88
C LEU A 158 -8.77 12.19 1.45
N MET A 159 -7.70 12.26 0.68
CA MET A 159 -6.38 12.65 1.15
C MET A 159 -5.79 13.74 0.26
N VAL A 160 -4.98 14.61 0.86
CA VAL A 160 -4.03 15.45 0.12
C VAL A 160 -2.78 14.62 -0.12
N ALA A 161 -2.29 14.64 -1.36
CA ALA A 161 -1.17 13.82 -1.80
C ALA A 161 -0.08 14.67 -2.47
N GLY A 162 1.15 14.57 -1.97
CA GLY A 162 2.33 15.22 -2.53
C GLY A 162 3.38 14.19 -2.94
N ARG A 163 3.96 14.32 -4.14
CA ARG A 163 4.96 13.41 -4.70
C ARG A 163 6.19 14.17 -5.19
N LEU A 164 7.37 13.71 -4.82
CA LEU A 164 8.65 14.07 -5.42
C LEU A 164 9.13 12.88 -6.25
N ASN A 165 9.25 13.09 -7.56
CA ASN A 165 9.90 12.17 -8.48
C ASN A 165 11.30 12.72 -8.83
N ARG A 166 12.33 11.92 -8.60
CA ARG A 166 13.72 12.26 -8.94
C ARG A 166 14.23 11.34 -10.03
N ASP A 167 14.65 11.93 -11.13
CA ASP A 167 15.34 11.25 -12.21
C ASP A 167 16.80 10.99 -11.81
N ILE A 168 17.15 9.70 -11.73
CA ILE A 168 18.52 9.21 -11.49
C ILE A 168 18.99 8.33 -12.66
N SER A 169 18.43 8.57 -13.84
CA SER A 169 18.76 7.87 -15.06
C SER A 169 20.21 8.07 -15.45
N ARG A 170 20.78 7.01 -16.01
CA ARG A 170 22.08 7.05 -16.66
C ARG A 170 21.87 7.08 -18.16
N LEU A 171 22.28 8.17 -18.80
CA LEU A 171 22.13 8.37 -20.25
C LEU A 171 23.34 7.88 -21.05
N VAL A 172 24.52 7.84 -20.44
CA VAL A 172 25.77 7.40 -21.07
C VAL A 172 26.36 6.18 -20.37
N PRO A 173 27.07 5.28 -21.07
CA PRO A 173 27.79 4.19 -20.42
C PRO A 173 28.83 4.73 -19.44
N ILE A 174 28.91 4.15 -18.23
CA ILE A 174 29.88 4.56 -17.21
C ILE A 174 30.66 3.32 -16.76
N PRO A 175 32.01 3.37 -16.72
CA PRO A 175 32.80 2.29 -16.16
C PRO A 175 32.55 2.19 -14.65
N PHE A 176 32.22 0.99 -14.18
CA PHE A 176 32.02 0.68 -12.77
C PHE A 176 33.06 -0.32 -12.32
N LYS A 177 33.74 0.01 -11.23
CA LYS A 177 34.73 -0.83 -10.58
C LYS A 177 34.36 -0.95 -9.12
N PHE A 178 34.00 -2.16 -8.70
CA PHE A 178 33.82 -2.48 -7.28
C PHE A 178 34.53 -3.79 -6.96
N LEU A 179 35.51 -3.71 -6.05
CA LEU A 179 36.43 -4.80 -5.72
C LEU A 179 37.03 -5.42 -7.00
N PHE A 180 36.74 -6.69 -7.26
CA PHE A 180 37.26 -7.47 -8.40
C PHE A 180 36.36 -7.43 -9.63
N VAL A 181 35.22 -6.74 -9.59
CA VAL A 181 34.29 -6.63 -10.72
C VAL A 181 34.50 -5.30 -11.43
N GLN A 182 34.99 -5.37 -12.67
CA GLN A 182 35.03 -4.25 -13.61
C GLN A 182 33.99 -4.49 -14.69
N THR A 183 33.03 -3.59 -14.83
CA THR A 183 31.99 -3.69 -15.85
C THR A 183 31.60 -2.31 -16.35
N THR A 184 31.10 -2.22 -17.58
CA THR A 184 30.55 -0.97 -18.11
C THR A 184 29.04 -0.98 -17.90
N LEU A 185 28.55 -0.05 -17.07
CA LEU A 185 27.14 0.06 -16.80
C LEU A 185 26.43 0.75 -17.97
N GLN A 186 25.56 0.00 -18.64
CA GLN A 186 24.80 0.50 -19.80
C GLN A 186 23.79 1.59 -19.43
N PRO A 187 23.40 2.49 -20.35
CA PRO A 187 22.36 3.47 -20.12
C PRO A 187 21.04 2.82 -19.65
N VAL A 188 20.46 3.33 -18.56
CA VAL A 188 19.20 2.83 -17.99
C VAL A 188 18.43 4.00 -17.39
N ARG A 189 17.13 4.05 -17.67
CA ARG A 189 16.22 5.01 -17.04
C ARG A 189 15.79 4.55 -15.67
N ARG A 190 15.88 5.44 -14.69
CA ARG A 190 15.64 5.14 -13.27
C ARG A 190 15.01 6.33 -12.58
N TYR A 191 14.02 6.06 -11.73
CA TYR A 191 13.40 7.08 -10.91
C TYR A 191 13.33 6.64 -9.45
N VAL A 192 13.50 7.62 -8.56
CA VAL A 192 13.16 7.50 -7.15
C VAL A 192 11.96 8.37 -6.88
N ASP A 193 10.94 7.79 -6.28
CA ASP A 193 9.70 8.45 -5.97
C ASP A 193 9.45 8.42 -4.47
N ILE A 194 9.09 9.58 -3.92
CA ILE A 194 8.67 9.73 -2.53
C ILE A 194 7.32 10.43 -2.58
N GLN A 195 6.29 9.77 -2.04
CA GLN A 195 4.95 10.32 -1.93
C GLN A 195 4.49 10.29 -0.48
N ALA A 196 3.86 11.37 -0.03
CA ALA A 196 3.18 11.46 1.25
C ALA A 196 1.69 11.76 1.03
N ASN A 197 0.83 11.11 1.80
CA ASN A 197 -0.61 11.24 1.79
C ASN A 197 -1.10 11.57 3.20
N ILE A 198 -1.92 12.61 3.31
CA ILE A 198 -2.50 13.05 4.59
C ILE A 198 -4.02 13.09 4.44
N GLY A 199 -4.72 12.35 5.29
CA GLY A 199 -6.18 12.27 5.28
C GLY A 199 -6.84 13.59 5.63
N LEU A 200 -7.67 14.09 4.70
CA LEU A 200 -8.49 15.28 4.86
C LEU A 200 -9.89 14.92 5.39
N LEU A 201 -10.52 13.91 4.79
CA LEU A 201 -11.80 13.37 5.24
C LEU A 201 -11.62 11.86 5.48
N ASN A 202 -12.11 11.39 6.62
CA ASN A 202 -11.94 10.02 7.08
C ASN A 202 -13.31 9.47 7.46
N LEU A 203 -13.87 8.65 6.59
CA LEU A 203 -15.15 7.98 6.79
C LEU A 203 -14.89 6.54 7.24
N ASN A 204 -15.45 6.15 8.37
CA ASN A 204 -15.26 4.83 8.95
C ASN A 204 -16.64 4.17 9.12
N ARG A 205 -16.84 2.99 8.53
CA ARG A 205 -18.02 2.14 8.75
C ARG A 205 -17.58 0.93 9.56
N ARG A 206 -17.95 0.92 10.83
CA ARG A 206 -17.55 -0.11 11.79
C ARG A 206 -18.77 -0.58 12.59
N PRO A 207 -18.79 -1.84 13.05
CA PRO A 207 -19.89 -2.31 13.86
C PRO A 207 -19.79 -1.69 15.26
N GLY A 208 -20.95 -1.39 15.86
CA GLY A 208 -21.03 -1.12 17.28
C GLY A 208 -20.88 -2.42 18.05
N TYR A 209 -19.66 -2.83 18.40
CA TYR A 209 -19.34 -4.06 19.15
C TYR A 209 -19.91 -4.13 20.58
N ALA A 210 -20.80 -3.21 20.93
CA ALA A 210 -21.52 -3.31 22.18
C ALA A 210 -22.60 -4.38 22.02
N TYR A 211 -22.33 -5.57 22.57
CA TYR A 211 -23.28 -6.67 22.80
C TYR A 211 -24.59 -6.25 23.50
N VAL A 212 -24.68 -4.99 23.93
CA VAL A 212 -25.83 -4.34 24.55
C VAL A 212 -26.86 -3.87 23.50
N TYR A 213 -26.52 -3.80 22.22
CA TYR A 213 -27.39 -3.28 21.15
C TYR A 213 -27.55 -4.24 19.97
N HIS A 214 -27.34 -5.55 20.16
CA HIS A 214 -27.78 -6.49 19.14
C HIS A 214 -29.28 -6.33 18.94
N ASN A 215 -29.70 -6.18 17.68
CA ASN A 215 -31.11 -6.32 17.34
C ASN A 215 -31.53 -7.73 17.75
N GLU A 216 -32.67 -7.84 18.42
CA GLU A 216 -33.25 -9.14 18.79
C GLU A 216 -33.38 -10.00 17.53
N TRP A 217 -32.89 -11.23 17.60
CA TRP A 217 -33.06 -12.19 16.50
C TRP A 217 -34.52 -12.65 16.50
N ASP A 218 -35.34 -12.04 15.65
CA ASP A 218 -36.68 -12.51 15.34
C ASP A 218 -36.56 -13.61 14.28
N GLY A 219 -36.81 -14.85 14.68
CA GLY A 219 -36.70 -16.03 13.81
C GLY A 219 -37.67 -16.06 12.62
N THR A 220 -38.57 -15.08 12.50
CA THR A 220 -39.54 -14.98 11.41
C THR A 220 -39.26 -13.84 10.41
N ASP A 221 -38.70 -12.71 10.86
CA ASP A 221 -38.50 -11.50 10.02
C ASP A 221 -37.04 -11.02 9.88
N THR A 222 -36.09 -11.69 10.54
CA THR A 222 -34.68 -11.25 10.50
C THR A 222 -33.91 -11.87 9.33
N ASP A 223 -33.57 -11.05 8.33
CA ASP A 223 -32.61 -11.45 7.30
C ASP A 223 -31.18 -11.49 7.90
N PRO A 224 -30.42 -12.59 7.74
CA PRO A 224 -29.08 -12.70 8.31
C PRO A 224 -28.11 -11.60 7.86
N ALA A 225 -28.26 -11.08 6.64
CA ALA A 225 -27.39 -10.02 6.14
C ALA A 225 -27.78 -8.64 6.71
N SER A 226 -29.08 -8.34 6.81
CA SER A 226 -29.53 -7.10 7.46
C SER A 226 -29.13 -7.05 8.93
N TRP A 227 -29.32 -8.15 9.67
CA TRP A 227 -28.94 -8.23 11.10
C TRP A 227 -27.45 -7.95 11.35
N VAL A 228 -26.57 -8.50 10.51
CA VAL A 228 -25.12 -8.25 10.61
C VAL A 228 -24.78 -6.79 10.26
N LEU A 229 -25.48 -6.19 9.30
CA LEU A 229 -25.16 -4.87 8.77
C LEU A 229 -25.83 -3.71 9.53
N ASP A 230 -26.90 -3.95 10.28
CA ASP A 230 -27.67 -2.93 10.99
C ASP A 230 -26.88 -2.30 12.15
N ALA A 231 -25.95 -3.04 12.75
CA ALA A 231 -25.08 -2.53 13.80
C ALA A 231 -23.97 -1.60 13.28
N TYR A 232 -23.81 -1.45 11.96
CA TYR A 232 -22.74 -0.64 11.36
C TYR A 232 -23.12 0.82 11.25
N LYS A 233 -22.30 1.69 11.84
CA LYS A 233 -22.48 3.15 11.75
C LYS A 233 -21.35 3.79 10.97
N TRP A 234 -21.70 4.78 10.16
CA TRP A 234 -20.73 5.66 9.51
C TRP A 234 -20.33 6.78 10.48
N SER A 235 -19.03 7.00 10.62
CA SER A 235 -18.47 8.15 11.32
C SER A 235 -17.52 8.92 10.42
N LEU A 236 -17.62 10.25 10.44
CA LEU A 236 -16.67 11.16 9.80
C LEU A 236 -15.69 11.67 10.87
N ASN A 237 -14.66 10.88 11.17
CA ASN A 237 -13.71 11.18 12.24
C ASN A 237 -12.38 10.45 12.04
N GLY A 238 -11.38 10.77 12.87
CA GLY A 238 -10.08 10.11 12.83
C GLY A 238 -9.12 10.67 11.81
N TRP A 239 -8.08 9.90 11.51
CA TRP A 239 -6.99 10.31 10.62
C TRP A 239 -6.39 9.11 9.88
N ARG A 240 -5.75 9.41 8.75
CA ARG A 240 -4.96 8.44 7.98
C ARG A 240 -3.73 9.12 7.40
N LEU A 241 -2.59 8.44 7.48
CA LEU A 241 -1.32 8.87 6.93
C LEU A 241 -0.76 7.76 6.06
N GLY A 242 -0.17 8.12 4.93
CA GLY A 242 0.46 7.14 4.05
C GLY A 242 1.73 7.69 3.41
N THR A 243 2.72 6.82 3.24
CA THR A 243 3.98 7.12 2.56
C THR A 243 4.26 6.03 1.53
N ARG A 244 4.72 6.44 0.35
CA ARG A 244 5.15 5.53 -0.72
C ARG A 244 6.56 5.89 -1.14
N LEU A 245 7.47 4.93 -1.03
CA LEU A 245 8.84 5.04 -1.53
C LEU A 245 8.98 4.06 -2.69
N GLU A 246 9.32 4.55 -3.87
CA GLU A 246 9.43 3.70 -5.05
C GLU A 246 10.77 3.89 -5.74
N TYR A 247 11.36 2.79 -6.19
CA TYR A 247 12.51 2.80 -7.09
C TYR A 247 12.12 2.04 -8.35
N SER A 248 12.07 2.74 -9.48
CA SER A 248 11.66 2.19 -10.76
C SER A 248 12.79 2.24 -11.77
N TRP A 249 12.81 1.25 -12.67
CA TRP A 249 13.74 1.23 -13.80
C TRP A 249 13.07 0.67 -15.06
N PHE A 250 13.43 1.24 -16.19
CA PHE A 250 12.75 1.02 -17.47
C PHE A 250 13.70 0.46 -18.52
N LYS A 251 13.16 -0.41 -19.36
CA LYS A 251 13.78 -0.89 -20.60
C LYS A 251 13.46 0.08 -21.75
N PRO A 252 14.21 0.03 -22.86
CA PRO A 252 13.92 0.82 -24.05
C PRO A 252 12.51 0.60 -24.63
N SER A 253 11.89 -0.57 -24.40
CA SER A 253 10.51 -0.84 -24.80
C SER A 253 9.45 -0.05 -23.99
N GLY A 254 9.87 0.69 -22.97
CA GLY A 254 8.98 1.37 -22.01
C GLY A 254 8.42 0.46 -20.92
N ASN A 255 8.61 -0.87 -21.02
CA ASN A 255 8.33 -1.77 -19.91
C ASN A 255 9.34 -1.53 -18.79
N GLY A 256 8.88 -1.63 -17.55
CA GLY A 256 9.69 -1.36 -16.38
C GLY A 256 9.43 -2.33 -15.24
N ARG A 257 10.17 -2.10 -14.17
CA ARG A 257 10.07 -2.80 -12.90
C ARG A 257 10.17 -1.76 -11.80
N LYS A 258 9.53 -2.03 -10.67
CA LYS A 258 9.50 -1.13 -9.53
C LYS A 258 9.55 -1.91 -8.23
N ILE A 259 10.42 -1.52 -7.31
CA ILE A 259 10.38 -1.96 -5.92
C ILE A 259 9.78 -0.82 -5.13
N SER A 260 8.77 -1.12 -4.30
CA SER A 260 8.08 -0.11 -3.49
C SER A 260 8.01 -0.52 -2.04
N TYR A 261 8.21 0.44 -1.15
CA TYR A 261 7.87 0.35 0.26
C TYR A 261 6.69 1.29 0.54
N LEU A 262 5.59 0.71 0.98
CA LEU A 262 4.37 1.42 1.35
C LEU A 262 4.23 1.36 2.87
N TRP A 263 4.02 2.52 3.48
CA TRP A 263 3.63 2.63 4.87
C TRP A 263 2.27 3.31 4.93
N ASP A 264 1.36 2.75 5.69
CA ASP A 264 0.03 3.33 5.91
C ASP A 264 -0.33 3.17 7.38
N ALA A 265 -0.92 4.21 7.96
CA ALA A 265 -1.41 4.21 9.33
C ALA A 265 -2.77 4.90 9.37
N ALA A 266 -3.73 4.29 10.05
CA ALA A 266 -5.06 4.84 10.21
C ALA A 266 -5.55 4.69 11.64
N HIS A 267 -6.35 5.67 12.06
CA HIS A 267 -7.03 5.68 13.34
C HIS A 267 -8.49 6.07 13.14
N ALA A 268 -9.40 5.18 13.54
CA ALA A 268 -10.83 5.44 13.63
C ALA A 268 -11.21 5.55 15.11
N PRO A 269 -11.46 6.76 15.63
CA PRO A 269 -11.80 6.95 17.03
C PRO A 269 -13.23 6.47 17.32
N GLY A 270 -13.43 6.03 18.56
CA GLY A 270 -14.71 5.61 19.14
C GLY A 270 -14.68 5.87 20.65
N ARG A 271 -15.84 5.81 21.31
CA ARG A 271 -15.91 6.11 22.75
C ARG A 271 -15.21 5.02 23.58
N HIS A 272 -15.46 3.77 23.22
CA HIS A 272 -14.85 2.57 23.81
C HIS A 272 -14.26 1.64 22.74
N GLU A 273 -14.57 1.91 21.47
CA GLU A 273 -14.35 1.03 20.33
C GLU A 273 -13.33 1.59 19.34
N ALA A 274 -12.29 2.32 19.80
CA ALA A 274 -11.26 2.85 18.90
C ALA A 274 -10.55 1.75 18.10
N PHE A 275 -10.27 2.03 16.82
CA PHE A 275 -9.45 1.17 15.95
C PHE A 275 -8.20 1.90 15.51
N GLN A 276 -7.09 1.16 15.52
CA GLN A 276 -5.77 1.64 15.15
C GLN A 276 -5.13 0.59 14.26
N MET A 277 -4.59 1.00 13.13
CA MET A 277 -3.83 0.13 12.25
C MET A 277 -2.61 0.85 11.70
N ALA A 278 -1.56 0.08 11.47
CA ALA A 278 -0.44 0.43 10.63
C ALA A 278 -0.06 -0.79 9.78
N SER A 279 0.42 -0.55 8.58
CA SER A 279 0.90 -1.62 7.70
C SER A 279 2.17 -1.20 6.99
N HIS A 280 3.10 -2.13 6.89
CA HIS A 280 4.31 -2.01 6.09
C HIS A 280 4.24 -3.01 4.94
N THR A 281 4.26 -2.54 3.70
CA THR A 281 4.23 -3.39 2.51
C THR A 281 5.52 -3.19 1.71
N LEU A 282 6.24 -4.27 1.47
CA LEU A 282 7.33 -4.31 0.50
C LEU A 282 6.87 -5.09 -0.72
N GLN A 283 6.81 -4.43 -1.88
CA GLN A 283 6.30 -5.03 -3.11
C GLN A 283 7.23 -4.85 -4.29
N TYR A 284 7.22 -5.86 -5.16
CA TYR A 284 7.80 -5.82 -6.50
C TYR A 284 6.68 -5.70 -7.53
N THR A 285 6.81 -4.75 -8.44
CA THR A 285 5.80 -4.40 -9.44
C THR A 285 6.38 -4.52 -10.84
N LEU A 286 5.68 -5.25 -11.70
CA LEU A 286 5.91 -5.24 -13.14
C LEU A 286 5.14 -4.08 -13.76
N ILE A 287 5.82 -3.25 -14.55
CA ILE A 287 5.24 -2.12 -15.27
C ILE A 287 5.20 -2.48 -16.76
N ILE A 288 4.01 -2.62 -17.30
CA ILE A 288 3.78 -3.01 -18.69
C ILE A 288 3.28 -1.78 -19.44
N ASN A 289 4.06 -1.33 -20.43
CA ASN A 289 3.66 -0.23 -21.31
C ASN A 289 2.45 -0.66 -22.15
N ASN A 290 1.38 0.12 -22.09
CA ASN A 290 0.11 -0.12 -22.76
C ASN A 290 -0.27 1.04 -23.70
N ASN A 291 0.73 1.79 -24.18
CA ASN A 291 0.53 2.73 -25.28
C ASN A 291 0.21 1.92 -26.55
N LYS A 292 -1.00 2.09 -27.11
CA LYS A 292 -1.31 1.55 -28.44
C LYS A 292 -0.41 2.29 -29.45
N LYS A 293 0.32 1.52 -30.26
CA LYS A 293 0.95 2.04 -31.48
C LYS A 293 -0.12 2.33 -32.52
#